data_AF-A0A7S1WTW1-F1
#
_entry.id   AF-A0A7S1WTW1-F1
#
_cell.length_a   1.000
_cell.length_b   1.000
_cell.length_c   1.000
_cell.angle_alpha   90.00
_cell.angle_beta   90.00
_cell.angle_gamma   90.00
#
_symmetry.space_group_name_H-M   'P 1'
#
loop_
_entity.id
_entity.type
_entity.pdbx_description
1 polymer ?
#
loop_
_entity_poly.entity_id
_entity_poly.type
_entity_poly.pdbx_seq_one_letter_code
_entity_poly.pdbx_strand_id
1 'polypeptide(L)'
;MLFNLVIHRDQGTSLGLEVAYRCGSDENGVIVTRIGSGGAVAAWNARSQEPKRVRQGDVIVQVNHVHTDFNSMIRELRTIEPLTIHLLRKSDPQAPKQVTDLCPAP
;
A
#
# COMPACT_ATOMS: atom_id res chain seq x y z
N MET A 1 8.69 10.19 -3.10
CA MET A 1 7.39 10.84 -2.88
C MET A 1 6.70 10.19 -1.70
N LEU A 2 6.31 10.99 -0.69
CA LEU A 2 5.55 10.54 0.47
C LEU A 2 4.08 10.93 0.28
N PHE A 3 3.16 10.00 0.52
CA PHE A 3 1.72 10.26 0.51
C PHE A 3 1.02 9.34 1.51
N ASN A 4 -0.22 9.65 1.86
CA ASN A 4 -1.02 8.85 2.77
C ASN A 4 -2.37 8.49 2.19
N LEU A 5 -2.95 7.43 2.73
CA LEU A 5 -4.35 7.06 2.52
C LEU A 5 -5.05 6.81 3.85
N VAL A 6 -6.34 7.09 3.87
CA VAL A 6 -7.23 6.82 5.00
C VAL A 6 -8.21 5.74 4.57
N ILE A 7 -8.13 4.60 5.21
CA ILE A 7 -8.98 3.44 4.93
C ILE A 7 -10.01 3.31 6.04
N HIS A 8 -11.27 3.20 5.58
CA HIS A 8 -12.39 2.66 6.31
C HIS A 8 -12.70 1.28 5.69
N ARG A 9 -12.75 0.21 6.49
CA ARG A 9 -13.00 -1.19 6.14
C ARG A 9 -14.20 -1.69 6.94
N ASP A 10 -15.17 -2.33 6.32
CA ASP A 10 -16.26 -2.90 7.12
C ASP A 10 -15.74 -4.09 7.95
N GLN A 11 -16.40 -4.40 9.08
CA GLN A 11 -16.00 -5.54 9.91
C GLN A 11 -15.91 -6.82 9.08
N GLY A 12 -14.75 -7.49 9.13
CA GLY A 12 -14.47 -8.70 8.34
C GLY A 12 -13.80 -8.44 6.98
N THR A 13 -13.70 -7.19 6.53
CA THR A 13 -12.99 -6.86 5.28
C THR A 13 -11.49 -6.80 5.52
N SER A 14 -10.72 -7.60 4.77
CA SER A 14 -9.26 -7.53 4.82
C SER A 14 -8.73 -6.28 4.10
N LEU A 15 -7.55 -5.79 4.48
CA LEU A 15 -6.88 -4.72 3.73
C LEU A 15 -6.52 -5.17 2.29
N GLY A 16 -6.33 -6.47 2.07
CA GLY A 16 -5.79 -7.02 0.84
C GLY A 16 -4.37 -6.53 0.54
N LEU A 17 -3.56 -6.36 1.58
CA LEU A 17 -2.15 -6.00 1.46
C LEU A 17 -1.29 -7.18 1.93
N GLU A 18 -0.38 -7.59 1.07
CA GLU A 18 0.74 -8.44 1.47
C GLU A 18 1.96 -7.55 1.66
N VAL A 19 2.62 -7.72 2.80
CA VAL A 19 3.78 -6.94 3.17
C VAL A 19 4.94 -7.83 3.56
N ALA A 20 6.15 -7.40 3.24
CA ALA A 20 7.37 -8.04 3.69
C ALA A 20 8.24 -7.03 4.45
N TYR A 21 9.06 -7.55 5.34
CA TYR A 21 10.12 -6.76 5.94
C TYR A 21 11.29 -6.67 4.98
N ARG A 22 11.71 -5.45 4.67
CA ARG A 22 13.05 -5.22 4.13
C ARG A 22 13.94 -4.73 5.25
N CYS A 23 15.01 -5.47 5.47
CA CYS A 23 16.12 -5.08 6.32
C CYS A 23 17.35 -4.97 5.41
N GLY A 24 17.93 -3.77 5.32
CA GLY A 24 19.06 -3.48 4.44
C GLY A 24 19.75 -2.17 4.82
N SER A 25 21.00 -2.01 4.38
CA SER A 25 21.90 -0.92 4.79
C SER A 25 21.33 0.49 4.54
N ASP A 26 20.47 0.65 3.54
CA ASP A 26 19.96 1.95 3.09
C ASP A 26 18.44 2.10 3.20
N GLU A 27 17.71 1.00 3.43
CA GLU A 27 16.24 0.97 3.46
C GLU A 27 15.71 -0.11 4.40
N ASN A 28 15.34 0.32 5.61
CA ASN A 28 14.57 -0.50 6.53
C ASN A 28 13.10 -0.08 6.46
N GLY A 29 12.20 -1.03 6.25
CA GLY A 29 10.78 -0.72 6.10
C GLY A 29 9.89 -1.92 5.83
N VAL A 30 8.58 -1.66 5.88
CA VAL A 30 7.54 -2.62 5.52
C VAL A 30 7.17 -2.36 4.06
N ILE A 31 7.61 -3.23 3.14
CA ILE A 31 7.38 -3.08 1.70
C ILE A 31 6.07 -3.76 1.29
N VAL A 32 5.30 -3.10 0.43
CA VAL A 32 4.13 -3.69 -0.23
C VAL A 32 4.61 -4.65 -1.31
N THR A 33 4.39 -5.95 -1.09
CA THR A 33 4.78 -6.98 -2.06
C THR A 33 3.63 -7.31 -3.01
N ARG A 34 2.38 -7.22 -2.53
CA ARG A 34 1.20 -7.54 -3.33
C ARG A 34 -0.04 -6.79 -2.85
N ILE A 35 -0.93 -6.49 -3.79
CA ILE A 35 -2.26 -5.91 -3.53
C ILE A 35 -3.31 -6.91 -4.03
N GLY A 36 -4.14 -7.41 -3.12
CA GLY A 36 -5.26 -8.30 -3.41
C GLY A 36 -6.46 -7.53 -3.95
N SER A 37 -7.03 -8.00 -5.07
CA SER A 37 -8.09 -7.32 -5.82
C SER A 37 -9.41 -7.10 -5.07
N GLY A 38 -9.66 -7.84 -3.98
CA GLY A 38 -10.86 -7.72 -3.14
C GLY A 38 -10.65 -7.00 -1.81
N GLY A 39 -9.50 -6.38 -1.58
CA GLY A 39 -9.19 -5.69 -0.33
C GLY A 39 -9.55 -4.21 -0.33
N ALA A 40 -9.62 -3.63 0.87
CA ALA A 40 -9.88 -2.19 1.05
C ALA A 40 -8.87 -1.30 0.29
N VAL A 41 -7.64 -1.76 0.10
CA VAL A 41 -6.59 -1.04 -0.63
C VAL A 41 -6.80 -1.09 -2.14
N ALA A 42 -7.31 -2.21 -2.68
CA ALA A 42 -7.72 -2.27 -4.08
C ALA A 42 -8.90 -1.34 -4.35
N ALA A 43 -9.88 -1.28 -3.43
CA ALA A 43 -10.98 -0.32 -3.49
C ALA A 43 -10.50 1.14 -3.41
N TRP A 44 -9.49 1.44 -2.57
CA TRP A 44 -8.82 2.75 -2.56
C TRP A 44 -8.18 3.06 -3.91
N ASN A 45 -7.45 2.11 -4.48
CA ASN A 45 -6.76 2.27 -5.75
C ASN A 45 -7.70 2.47 -6.94
N ALA A 46 -8.90 1.87 -6.91
CA ALA A 46 -9.90 2.02 -7.96
C ALA A 46 -10.51 3.43 -8.01
N ARG A 47 -10.64 4.08 -6.84
CA ARG A 47 -11.16 5.45 -6.73
C ARG A 47 -10.10 6.55 -6.77
N SER A 48 -8.83 6.18 -6.68
CA SER A 48 -7.71 7.13 -6.58
C SER A 48 -7.00 7.32 -7.91
N GLN A 49 -6.53 8.54 -8.15
CA GLN A 49 -5.67 8.86 -9.28
C GLN A 49 -4.20 8.84 -8.87
N GLU A 50 -3.32 8.73 -9.86
CA GLU A 50 -1.89 8.92 -9.63
C GLU A 50 -1.61 10.35 -9.12
N PRO A 51 -0.65 10.53 -8.21
CA PRO A 51 0.29 9.53 -7.73
C PRO A 51 -0.15 8.82 -6.43
N LYS A 52 -1.42 8.96 -6.03
CA LYS A 52 -1.97 8.50 -4.74
C LYS A 52 -2.45 7.04 -4.71
N ARG A 53 -2.26 6.31 -5.80
CA ARG A 53 -2.52 4.86 -5.85
C ARG A 53 -1.38 4.13 -5.15
N VAL A 54 -1.69 3.15 -4.32
CA VAL A 54 -0.72 2.22 -3.72
C VAL A 54 -0.23 1.24 -4.79
N ARG A 55 1.05 0.93 -4.81
CA ARG A 55 1.69 0.02 -5.76
C ARG A 55 2.57 -0.98 -5.03
N GLN A 56 2.85 -2.09 -5.71
CA GLN A 56 3.95 -2.96 -5.31
C GLN A 56 5.25 -2.15 -5.30
N GLY A 57 6.08 -2.36 -4.28
CA GLY A 57 7.32 -1.63 -4.07
C GLY A 57 7.19 -0.40 -3.17
N ASP A 58 5.97 0.09 -2.90
CA ASP A 58 5.79 1.17 -1.94
C ASP A 58 6.21 0.72 -0.53
N VAL A 59 6.83 1.63 0.21
CA VAL A 59 7.29 1.37 1.59
C VAL A 59 6.33 2.03 2.56
N ILE A 60 5.69 1.25 3.41
CA ILE A 60 4.91 1.77 4.52
C ILE A 60 5.89 2.26 5.59
N VAL A 61 5.80 3.55 5.91
CA VAL A 61 6.70 4.21 6.86
C VAL A 61 6.00 4.57 8.18
N GLN A 62 4.66 4.62 8.17
CA GLN A 62 3.86 4.90 9.36
C GLN A 62 2.43 4.38 9.17
N VAL A 63 1.84 3.91 10.26
CA VAL A 63 0.43 3.49 10.34
C VAL A 63 -0.18 4.17 11.57
N ASN A 64 -1.21 4.99 11.36
CA ASN A 64 -1.77 5.89 12.35
C ASN A 64 -0.67 6.75 13.00
N HIS A 65 -0.45 6.61 14.30
CA HIS A 65 0.59 7.30 15.06
C HIS A 65 1.86 6.43 15.22
N VAL A 66 1.82 5.16 14.79
CA VAL A 66 2.91 4.20 14.94
C VAL A 66 3.89 4.34 13.77
N HIS A 67 5.13 4.64 14.11
CA HIS A 67 6.26 4.76 13.20
C HIS A 67 7.50 4.12 13.85
N THR A 68 8.53 3.82 13.06
CA THR A 68 9.84 3.29 13.51
C THR A 68 9.84 1.83 14.02
N ASP A 69 8.82 1.39 14.77
CA ASP A 69 8.64 -0.01 15.16
C ASP A 69 7.75 -0.73 14.17
N PHE A 70 8.38 -1.50 13.28
CA PHE A 70 7.69 -2.24 12.24
C PHE A 70 6.76 -3.34 12.78
N ASN A 71 7.09 -3.99 13.90
CA ASN A 71 6.20 -4.99 14.51
C ASN A 71 4.92 -4.33 15.01
N SER A 72 5.07 -3.17 15.65
CA SER A 72 3.95 -2.37 16.11
C SER A 72 3.13 -1.83 14.92
N MET A 73 3.78 -1.42 13.82
CA MET A 73 3.07 -1.03 12.59
C MET A 73 2.25 -2.18 11.99
N ILE A 74 2.79 -3.40 11.93
CA ILE A 74 2.04 -4.57 11.43
C ILE A 74 0.87 -4.91 12.34
N ARG A 75 1.03 -4.77 13.66
CA ARG A 75 -0.09 -4.92 14.60
C ARG A 75 -1.15 -3.84 14.37
N GLU A 76 -0.72 -2.60 14.14
CA GLU A 76 -1.63 -1.49 13.87
C GLU A 76 -2.41 -1.68 12.56
N LEU A 77 -1.82 -2.25 11.50
CA LEU A 77 -2.56 -2.61 10.28
C LEU A 77 -3.71 -3.60 10.53
N ARG A 78 -3.69 -4.32 11.66
CA ARG A 78 -4.73 -5.28 12.06
C ARG A 78 -5.80 -4.64 12.95
N THR A 79 -5.59 -3.44 13.50
CA THR A 79 -6.57 -2.78 14.39
C THR A 79 -7.79 -2.28 13.63
N ILE A 80 -8.86 -2.02 14.39
CA ILE A 80 -10.13 -1.52 13.88
C ILE A 80 -9.99 -0.02 13.60
N GLU A 81 -10.68 0.45 12.58
CA GLU A 81 -10.59 1.80 11.99
C GLU A 81 -10.73 3.03 12.89
N PRO A 82 -10.33 4.20 12.34
CA PRO A 82 -9.76 4.41 10.99
C PRO A 82 -8.26 4.07 10.86
N LEU A 83 -7.84 3.60 9.69
CA LEU A 83 -6.42 3.34 9.39
C LEU A 83 -5.85 4.41 8.45
N THR A 84 -4.91 5.19 8.95
CA THR A 84 -4.12 6.16 8.18
C THR A 84 -2.76 5.56 7.87
N ILE A 85 -2.49 5.24 6.61
CA ILE A 85 -1.25 4.58 6.19
C ILE A 85 -0.41 5.59 5.40
N HIS A 86 0.83 5.81 5.81
CA HIS A 86 1.77 6.68 5.11
C HIS A 86 2.74 5.82 4.30
N LEU A 87 2.86 6.11 3.01
CA LEU A 87 3.71 5.38 2.07
C LEU A 87 4.75 6.29 1.45
N LEU A 88 5.98 5.78 1.42
CA LEU A 88 7.08 6.32 0.66
C LEU A 88 7.24 5.52 -0.63
N ARG A 89 7.06 6.21 -1.75
CA ARG A 89 7.44 5.73 -3.08
C ARG A 89 8.77 6.35 -3.46
N LYS A 90 9.84 5.57 -3.57
CA LYS A 90 11.03 6.03 -4.29
C LYS A 90 10.64 6.24 -5.75
N SER A 91 11.13 7.32 -6.38
CA SER A 91 10.84 7.61 -7.78
C SER A 91 11.35 6.44 -8.62
N ASP A 92 10.46 5.51 -8.95
CA ASP A 92 10.82 4.32 -9.70
C ASP A 92 10.90 4.68 -11.20
N PRO A 93 12.01 4.43 -11.90
CA PRO A 93 12.05 4.47 -13.37
C PRO A 93 11.11 3.44 -14.02
N GLN A 94 10.62 2.45 -13.26
CA GLN A 94 9.54 1.53 -13.66
C GLN A 94 8.19 2.03 -13.13
N ALA A 95 7.71 3.17 -13.65
CA ALA A 95 6.26 3.36 -13.72
C ALA A 95 5.66 2.11 -14.40
N PRO A 96 4.48 1.61 -13.97
CA PRO A 96 3.82 0.55 -14.71
C PRO A 96 3.69 1.05 -16.14
N LYS A 97 4.41 0.41 -17.08
CA LYS A 97 4.09 0.53 -18.49
C LYS A 97 2.63 0.15 -18.51
N GLN A 98 1.76 1.14 -18.72
CA GLN A 98 0.35 0.84 -18.90
C GLN A 98 0.34 -0.13 -20.07
N VAL A 99 0.05 -1.39 -19.79
CA VAL A 99 -0.37 -2.36 -20.79
C VAL A 99 -1.77 -1.92 -21.19
N THR A 100 -1.83 -0.79 -21.90
CA THR A 100 -2.87 -0.51 -22.88
C THR A 100 -2.57 -1.39 -24.09
N ASP A 101 -2.66 -2.70 -23.91
CA ASP A 101 -2.99 -3.61 -24.99
C ASP A 101 -4.35 -4.17 -24.62
N LEU A 102 -5.34 -3.33 -24.89
CA LEU A 102 -6.71 -3.75 -25.10
C LEU A 102 -6.66 -4.93 -26.07
N CYS A 103 -7.07 -6.12 -25.63
CA CYS A 103 -7.56 -7.10 -26.59
C CYS A 103 -8.73 -6.44 -27.34
N PRO A 104 -8.69 -6.27 -28.67
CA PRO A 104 -9.92 -6.17 -29.41
C PRO A 104 -10.45 -7.60 -29.54
N ALA A 105 -11.59 -7.86 -28.91
CA ALA A 105 -12.53 -8.86 -29.38
C ALA A 105 -13.75 -8.11 -29.95
N PRO A 106 -14.47 -8.63 -30.95
CA PRO A 106 -14.33 -9.94 -31.60
C PRO A 106 -13.74 -9.89 -33.02
#